data_AF-X1CNQ7-F1
#
_entry.id   AF-X1CNQ7-F1
#
_cell.length_a   1.000
_cell.length_b   1.000
_cell.length_c   1.000
_cell.angle_alpha   90.00
_cell.angle_beta   90.00
_cell.angle_gamma   90.00
#
_symmetry.space_group_name_H-M   'P 1'
#
loop_
_entity.id
_entity.type
_entity.pdbx_description
1 polymer ?
#
loop_
_entity_poly.entity_id
_entity_poly.type
_entity_poly.pdbx_seq_one_letter_code
_entity_poly.pdbx_strand_id
1 'polypeptide(L)'
;IVFSTDNGSAAGSSFYNAEMHGSKGSPYRGGTRVPAFWKWKGVLPEGVNVPQVTAHIDVLPTLCELAGVKVPEAVDEKIEGRSLVPLLMNQNAEWPDRPLVTHQGRWKRGEAAENAYKNCRIREGRWSLVNTKNKPDSWELYDIDADPSEEHNIAAEHHDVVHRLATTYEKWWESVQPDLVNEDVDGPPENPFKTAYWKQFGPRPTHEDVSYGKHPKQKLHFWKAPSATAENPAPLLFFIHGGGWSAGNRLSGLSQNLQPALEAGISVASIEYRFVDEAEGIEPPVKAPLTDAARAL
;
A
#
# COMPACT_ATOMS: atom_id res chain seq x y z
N ILE A 1 -8.13 -12.52 19.47
CA ILE A 1 -8.33 -11.36 18.56
C ILE A 1 -7.10 -10.48 18.67
N VAL A 2 -6.53 -10.12 17.52
CA VAL A 2 -5.46 -9.12 17.42
C VAL A 2 -5.98 -7.99 16.54
N PHE A 3 -5.90 -6.76 17.01
CA PHE A 3 -6.22 -5.56 16.24
C PHE A 3 -4.95 -4.74 16.10
N SER A 4 -4.65 -4.28 14.89
CA SER A 4 -3.56 -3.33 14.59
C SER A 4 -3.85 -2.60 13.29
N THR A 5 -3.12 -1.50 13.03
CA THR A 5 -3.01 -0.91 11.69
C THR A 5 -1.66 -1.29 11.06
N ASP A 6 -1.53 -1.08 9.75
CA ASP A 6 -0.34 -1.40 8.96
C ASP A 6 0.75 -0.31 9.05
N ASN A 7 0.33 0.94 9.19
CA ASN A 7 1.17 2.13 9.31
C ASN A 7 0.44 3.25 10.06
N GLY A 8 1.14 4.36 10.29
CA GLY A 8 0.57 5.61 10.77
C GLY A 8 -0.49 6.22 9.84
N SER A 9 -1.15 7.27 10.32
CA SER A 9 -2.24 7.96 9.61
C SER A 9 -1.78 8.53 8.27
N ALA A 10 -2.62 8.45 7.24
CA ALA A 10 -2.32 9.02 5.93
C ALA A 10 -2.18 10.54 6.00
N ALA A 11 -1.17 11.09 5.31
CA ALA A 11 -0.96 12.53 5.19
C ALA A 11 -2.24 13.23 4.67
N GLY A 12 -2.60 14.38 5.24
CA GLY A 12 -3.82 15.13 4.91
C GLY A 12 -5.07 14.69 5.67
N SER A 13 -5.00 13.65 6.50
CA SER A 13 -6.08 13.27 7.41
C SER A 13 -5.98 14.08 8.71
N SER A 14 -7.09 14.64 9.22
CA SER A 14 -7.15 15.44 10.45
C SER A 14 -7.25 14.60 11.74
N PHE A 15 -6.84 13.33 11.71
CA PHE A 15 -6.92 12.46 12.88
C PHE A 15 -5.80 12.78 13.87
N TYR A 16 -6.15 12.83 15.15
CA TYR A 16 -5.18 12.94 16.24
C TYR A 16 -4.24 11.72 16.23
N ASN A 17 -2.94 11.97 16.11
CA ASN A 17 -1.89 10.95 16.06
C ASN A 17 -1.08 10.87 17.36
N ALA A 18 -1.67 11.28 18.49
CA ALA A 18 -1.00 11.34 19.80
C ALA A 18 0.26 12.21 19.83
N GLU A 19 0.24 13.33 19.08
CA GLU A 19 1.34 14.31 18.99
C GLU A 19 2.66 13.72 18.45
N MET A 20 2.60 12.53 17.85
CA MET A 20 3.78 11.89 17.28
C MET A 20 4.24 12.65 16.03
N HIS A 21 5.54 12.87 15.89
CA HIS A 21 6.10 13.45 14.68
C HIS A 21 5.98 12.48 13.50
N GLY A 22 5.60 13.04 12.34
CA GLY A 22 5.47 12.31 11.09
C GLY A 22 4.10 11.66 10.89
N SER A 23 3.96 10.99 9.76
CA SER A 23 2.73 10.32 9.31
C SER A 23 3.08 9.17 8.37
N LYS A 24 2.09 8.53 7.74
CA LYS A 24 2.32 7.43 6.80
C LYS A 24 3.47 7.73 5.83
N GLY A 25 4.45 6.83 5.80
CA GLY A 25 5.62 6.93 4.91
C GLY A 25 6.83 7.65 5.51
N SER A 26 6.72 8.27 6.68
CA SER A 26 7.87 8.82 7.42
C SER A 26 8.50 7.79 8.36
N PRO A 27 9.82 7.85 8.61
CA PRO A 27 10.49 6.97 9.57
C PRO A 27 10.16 7.28 11.03
N TYR A 28 9.72 8.51 11.34
CA TYR A 28 9.34 8.94 12.69
C TYR A 28 8.19 8.12 13.29
N ARG A 29 7.95 8.25 14.60
CA ARG A 29 6.93 7.49 15.34
C ARG A 29 5.55 7.60 14.74
N GLY A 30 5.15 8.77 14.25
CA GLY A 30 3.84 8.99 13.64
C GLY A 30 3.62 8.20 12.34
N GLY A 31 4.68 7.72 11.69
CA GLY A 31 4.59 6.82 10.54
C GLY A 31 4.70 5.33 10.86
N THR A 32 5.35 4.99 11.98
CA THR A 32 5.82 3.63 12.28
C THR A 32 5.19 3.01 13.54
N ARG A 33 4.72 3.81 14.49
CA ARG A 33 4.01 3.35 15.69
C ARG A 33 2.51 3.32 15.42
N VAL A 34 1.89 2.18 15.72
CA VAL A 34 0.47 1.93 15.48
C VAL A 34 -0.21 1.42 16.76
N PRO A 35 -1.53 1.60 16.91
CA PRO A 35 -2.26 0.93 17.98
C PRO A 35 -2.21 -0.58 17.77
N ALA A 36 -2.00 -1.34 18.86
CA ALA A 36 -2.06 -2.80 18.85
C ALA A 36 -2.80 -3.30 20.09
N PHE A 37 -3.88 -4.07 19.90
CA PHE A 37 -4.67 -4.64 20.99
C PHE A 37 -4.77 -6.16 20.85
N TRP A 38 -4.47 -6.86 21.94
CA TRP A 38 -4.55 -8.32 22.02
C TRP A 38 -5.61 -8.71 23.01
N LYS A 39 -6.54 -9.57 22.59
CA LYS A 39 -7.64 -10.06 23.44
C LYS A 39 -7.79 -11.57 23.30
N TRP A 40 -7.67 -12.25 24.44
CA TRP A 40 -8.04 -13.65 24.60
C TRP A 40 -8.70 -13.83 25.97
N LYS A 41 -10.04 -13.84 25.95
CA LYS A 41 -10.85 -13.89 27.18
C LYS A 41 -10.53 -15.15 27.99
N GLY A 42 -10.27 -14.98 29.28
CA GLY A 42 -9.94 -16.07 30.21
C GLY A 42 -8.53 -16.62 30.06
N VAL A 43 -7.69 -16.04 29.20
CA VAL A 43 -6.29 -16.45 29.00
C VAL A 43 -5.34 -15.28 29.23
N LEU A 44 -5.53 -14.16 28.52
CA LEU A 44 -4.73 -12.96 28.72
C LEU A 44 -5.33 -12.06 29.81
N PRO A 45 -4.50 -11.35 30.59
CA PRO A 45 -4.95 -10.31 31.51
C PRO A 45 -5.76 -9.22 30.78
N GLU A 46 -6.76 -8.67 31.45
CA GLU A 46 -7.62 -7.61 30.90
C GLU A 46 -7.19 -6.24 31.43
N GLY A 47 -7.33 -5.20 30.60
CA GLY A 47 -7.10 -3.81 31.02
C GLY A 47 -5.64 -3.42 31.31
N VAL A 48 -4.68 -4.20 30.79
CA VAL A 48 -3.25 -3.99 31.01
C VAL A 48 -2.57 -3.31 29.81
N ASN A 49 -1.54 -2.52 30.09
CA ASN A 49 -0.67 -1.92 29.08
C ASN A 49 0.70 -2.61 29.06
N VAL A 50 1.26 -2.82 27.87
CA VAL A 50 2.63 -3.31 27.66
C VAL A 50 3.48 -2.13 27.17
N PRO A 51 4.28 -1.49 28.03
CA PRO A 51 5.08 -0.32 27.65
C PRO A 51 6.33 -0.66 26.83
N GLN A 52 6.77 -1.91 26.85
CA GLN A 52 7.98 -2.38 26.17
C GLN A 52 7.86 -2.26 24.65
N VAL A 53 8.98 -2.02 23.98
CA VAL A 53 9.03 -1.94 22.52
C VAL A 53 8.88 -3.32 21.90
N THR A 54 7.91 -3.46 21.00
CA THR A 54 7.62 -4.66 20.19
C THR A 54 7.51 -4.28 18.73
N ALA A 55 7.53 -5.26 17.83
CA ALA A 55 7.38 -5.04 16.40
C ALA A 55 6.38 -6.03 15.75
N HIS A 56 5.88 -5.69 14.57
CA HIS A 56 4.97 -6.55 13.81
C HIS A 56 5.58 -7.93 13.47
N ILE A 57 6.91 -8.01 13.33
CA ILE A 57 7.64 -9.27 13.13
C ILE A 57 7.51 -10.25 14.31
N ASP A 58 7.14 -9.76 15.51
CA ASP A 58 6.93 -10.59 16.70
C ASP A 58 5.60 -11.37 16.65
N VAL A 59 4.67 -10.99 15.76
CA VAL A 59 3.33 -11.60 15.68
C VAL A 59 3.41 -13.08 15.29
N LEU A 60 4.22 -13.43 14.28
CA LEU A 60 4.33 -14.82 13.81
C LEU A 60 4.81 -15.78 14.91
N PRO A 61 5.98 -15.58 15.55
CA PRO A 61 6.44 -16.48 16.62
C PRO A 61 5.48 -16.51 17.81
N THR A 62 4.79 -15.39 18.12
CA THR A 62 3.75 -15.36 19.17
C THR A 62 2.58 -16.27 18.83
N LEU A 63 2.06 -16.20 17.60
CA LEU A 63 0.94 -17.04 17.17
C LEU A 63 1.33 -18.52 17.11
N CYS A 64 2.55 -18.84 16.67
CA CYS A 64 3.08 -20.20 16.70
C CYS A 64 3.10 -20.75 18.13
N GLU A 65 3.67 -20.02 19.09
CA GLU A 65 3.72 -20.44 20.50
C GLU A 65 2.33 -20.63 21.10
N LEU A 66 1.42 -19.66 20.88
CA LEU A 66 0.04 -19.74 21.38
C LEU A 66 -0.76 -20.90 20.76
N ALA A 67 -0.45 -21.29 19.53
CA ALA A 67 -1.06 -22.43 18.86
C ALA A 67 -0.38 -23.77 19.19
N GLY A 68 0.72 -23.77 19.94
CA GLY A 68 1.49 -24.97 20.25
C GLY A 68 2.18 -25.58 19.02
N VAL A 69 2.50 -24.77 18.01
CA VAL A 69 3.18 -25.20 16.78
C VAL A 69 4.55 -24.55 16.68
N LYS A 70 5.46 -25.21 15.97
CA LYS A 70 6.76 -24.62 15.64
C LYS A 70 6.59 -23.59 14.53
N VAL A 71 7.49 -22.60 14.51
CA VAL A 71 7.68 -21.77 13.31
C VAL A 71 8.05 -22.70 12.15
N PRO A 72 7.47 -22.54 10.95
CA PRO A 72 7.79 -23.41 9.83
C PRO A 72 9.28 -23.31 9.46
N GLU A 73 9.94 -24.45 9.28
CA GLU A 73 11.38 -24.53 8.94
C GLU A 73 11.74 -23.68 7.71
N ALA A 74 10.81 -23.57 6.74
CA ALA A 74 10.98 -22.78 5.52
C ALA A 74 11.21 -21.27 5.77
N VAL A 75 10.86 -20.76 6.95
CA VAL A 75 11.04 -19.35 7.32
C VAL A 75 11.81 -19.16 8.62
N ASP A 76 12.10 -20.23 9.36
CA ASP A 76 12.66 -20.18 10.72
C ASP A 76 13.98 -19.41 10.78
N GLU A 77 14.90 -19.68 9.84
CA GLU A 77 16.19 -18.98 9.73
C GLU A 77 16.06 -17.50 9.36
N LYS A 78 14.89 -17.06 8.90
CA LYS A 78 14.58 -15.66 8.51
C LYS A 78 13.72 -14.93 9.53
N ILE A 79 13.27 -15.58 10.60
CA ILE A 79 12.42 -14.92 11.62
C ILE A 79 13.30 -14.12 12.57
N GLU A 80 13.24 -12.80 12.45
CA GLU A 80 13.88 -11.85 13.38
C GLU A 80 12.99 -11.49 14.58
N GLY A 81 11.72 -11.93 14.57
CA GLY A 81 10.77 -11.70 15.66
C GLY A 81 11.02 -12.60 16.86
N ARG A 82 10.53 -12.19 18.04
CA ARG A 82 10.46 -13.02 19.24
C ARG A 82 9.05 -13.05 19.79
N SER A 83 8.67 -14.16 20.42
CA SER A 83 7.32 -14.31 20.97
C SER A 83 7.00 -13.25 22.03
N LEU A 84 5.82 -12.66 21.92
CA LEU A 84 5.26 -11.70 22.87
C LEU A 84 4.57 -12.39 24.05
N VAL A 85 4.43 -13.72 24.06
CA VAL A 85 3.72 -14.46 25.13
C VAL A 85 4.20 -14.06 26.53
N PRO A 86 5.52 -13.92 26.82
CA PRO A 86 5.98 -13.46 28.12
C PRO A 86 5.38 -12.11 28.54
N LEU A 87 5.34 -11.13 27.63
CA LEU A 87 4.77 -9.80 27.89
C LEU A 87 3.23 -9.80 27.95
N LEU A 88 2.60 -10.61 27.12
CA LEU A 88 1.15 -10.75 27.09
C LEU A 88 0.63 -11.38 28.40
N MET A 89 1.40 -12.29 29.01
CA MET A 89 1.05 -12.93 30.28
C MET A 89 1.52 -12.14 31.51
N ASN A 90 2.69 -11.50 31.44
CA ASN A 90 3.29 -10.74 32.53
C ASN A 90 3.94 -9.46 32.00
N GLN A 91 3.34 -8.31 32.31
CA GLN A 91 3.81 -7.00 31.83
C GLN A 91 5.16 -6.58 32.46
N ASN A 92 5.63 -7.31 33.48
CA ASN A 92 6.93 -7.13 34.12
C ASN A 92 7.95 -8.19 33.69
N ALA A 93 7.65 -9.02 32.67
CA ALA A 93 8.61 -9.99 32.17
C ALA A 93 9.88 -9.28 31.67
N GLU A 94 11.03 -9.93 31.87
CA GLU A 94 12.29 -9.42 31.31
C GLU A 94 12.17 -9.30 29.79
N TRP A 95 12.53 -8.13 29.27
CA TRP A 95 12.43 -7.82 27.86
C TRP A 95 13.63 -7.00 27.42
N PRO A 96 14.76 -7.65 27.11
CA PRO A 96 15.98 -6.96 26.72
C PRO A 96 15.76 -6.12 25.47
N ASP A 97 16.31 -4.92 25.44
CA ASP A 97 16.28 -4.08 24.25
C ASP A 97 16.96 -4.78 23.07
N ARG A 98 16.45 -4.49 21.87
CA ARG A 98 17.00 -5.00 20.61
C ARG A 98 16.88 -3.93 19.53
N PRO A 99 17.77 -3.93 18.53
CA PRO A 99 17.63 -3.07 17.38
C PRO A 99 16.41 -3.49 16.55
N LEU A 100 15.59 -2.50 16.19
CA LEU A 100 14.49 -2.63 15.24
C LEU A 100 14.70 -1.63 14.13
N VAL A 101 14.83 -2.11 12.90
CA VAL A 101 15.06 -1.26 11.73
C VAL A 101 13.77 -1.05 10.96
N THR A 102 13.56 0.18 10.49
CA THR A 102 12.55 0.53 9.50
C THR A 102 13.24 1.25 8.35
N HIS A 103 12.95 0.84 7.11
CA HIS A 103 13.51 1.44 5.91
C HIS A 103 12.42 1.67 4.88
N GLN A 104 12.46 2.81 4.18
CA GLN A 104 11.56 3.03 3.05
C GLN A 104 12.09 2.31 1.81
N GLY A 105 11.68 1.04 1.67
CA GLY A 105 11.96 0.11 0.56
C GLY A 105 11.42 0.51 -0.83
N ARG A 106 11.54 1.77 -1.26
CA ARG A 106 10.94 2.28 -2.50
C ARG A 106 11.87 3.16 -3.31
N TRP A 107 12.36 2.66 -4.42
CA TRP A 107 13.25 3.35 -5.38
C TRP A 107 13.00 2.82 -6.80
N LYS A 108 13.68 3.41 -7.80
CA LYS A 108 13.68 2.80 -9.14
C LYS A 108 14.62 1.60 -9.14
N ARG A 109 14.31 0.60 -9.96
CA ARG A 109 15.10 -0.62 -10.10
C ARG A 109 16.59 -0.31 -10.30
N GLY A 110 17.46 -1.01 -9.56
CA GLY A 110 18.91 -0.82 -9.64
C GLY A 110 19.44 0.39 -8.87
N GLU A 111 18.59 1.15 -8.18
CA GLU A 111 18.99 2.30 -7.36
C GLU A 111 19.00 1.99 -5.85
N ALA A 112 19.04 0.70 -5.46
CA ALA A 112 18.99 0.31 -4.04
C ALA A 112 20.13 0.93 -3.23
N ALA A 113 21.37 0.88 -3.76
CA ALA A 113 22.55 1.39 -3.08
C ALA A 113 22.48 2.91 -2.83
N GLU A 114 21.97 3.68 -3.80
CA GLU A 114 21.77 5.13 -3.70
C GLU A 114 20.67 5.50 -2.70
N ASN A 115 19.82 4.55 -2.32
CA ASN A 115 18.71 4.75 -1.39
C ASN A 115 18.97 4.06 -0.03
N ALA A 116 20.22 3.69 0.27
CA ALA A 116 20.61 2.97 1.49
C ALA A 116 20.30 3.69 2.80
N TYR A 117 20.00 4.99 2.79
CA TYR A 117 19.63 5.78 3.98
C TYR A 117 18.26 6.46 3.81
N LYS A 118 17.44 5.97 2.89
CA LYS A 118 16.20 6.63 2.52
C LYS A 118 15.15 6.42 3.60
N ASN A 119 14.78 7.52 4.28
CA ASN A 119 13.67 7.55 5.22
C ASN A 119 13.71 6.34 6.16
N CYS A 120 14.83 6.18 6.85
CA CYS A 120 15.11 5.01 7.67
C CYS A 120 15.25 5.36 9.14
N ARG A 121 15.14 4.33 9.98
CA ARG A 121 15.21 4.42 11.42
C ARG A 121 15.77 3.15 12.02
N ILE A 122 16.52 3.30 13.10
CA ILE A 122 16.82 2.22 14.04
C ILE A 122 16.35 2.60 15.45
N ARG A 123 15.63 1.68 16.08
CA ARG A 123 15.11 1.79 17.45
C ARG A 123 15.74 0.77 18.36
N GLU A 124 16.21 1.21 19.52
CA GLU A 124 16.70 0.33 20.57
C GLU A 124 16.47 1.01 21.93
N GLY A 125 15.65 0.39 22.78
CA GLY A 125 15.25 0.97 24.07
C GLY A 125 14.65 2.36 23.93
N ARG A 126 15.26 3.33 24.60
CA ARG A 126 14.86 4.75 24.54
C ARG A 126 15.34 5.47 23.28
N TRP A 127 16.34 4.94 22.58
CA TRP A 127 17.01 5.63 21.47
C TRP A 127 16.31 5.43 20.14
N SER A 128 16.12 6.50 19.38
CA SER A 128 15.56 6.53 18.02
C SER A 128 16.52 7.29 17.11
N LEU A 129 17.24 6.57 16.25
CA LEU A 129 18.14 7.18 15.27
C LEU A 129 17.44 7.18 13.90
N VAL A 130 17.31 8.35 13.28
CA VAL A 130 16.50 8.58 12.07
C VAL A 130 17.32 9.24 10.98
N ASN A 131 17.08 8.85 9.71
CA ASN A 131 17.66 9.50 8.54
C ASN A 131 16.58 9.78 7.49
N THR A 132 16.35 11.06 7.20
CA THR A 132 15.42 11.51 6.15
C THR A 132 16.14 12.16 4.97
N LYS A 133 17.44 12.46 5.12
CA LYS A 133 18.24 13.15 4.10
C LYS A 133 18.94 12.20 3.14
N ASN A 134 18.84 10.89 3.38
CA ASN A 134 19.47 9.84 2.58
C ASN A 134 20.98 10.06 2.41
N LYS A 135 21.66 10.35 3.53
CA LYS A 135 23.11 10.56 3.58
C LYS A 135 23.68 9.93 4.85
N PRO A 136 24.83 9.24 4.79
CA PRO A 136 25.39 8.48 5.91
C PRO A 136 25.70 9.32 7.16
N ASP A 137 25.94 10.62 7.01
CA ASP A 137 26.31 11.56 8.07
C ASP A 137 25.15 12.40 8.62
N SER A 138 23.93 12.19 8.10
CA SER A 138 22.77 13.04 8.36
C SER A 138 21.78 12.44 9.37
N TRP A 139 22.30 11.74 10.37
CA TRP A 139 21.50 11.14 11.43
C TRP A 139 20.94 12.16 12.42
N GLU A 140 19.69 11.95 12.82
CA GLU A 140 19.03 12.63 13.93
C GLU A 140 18.80 11.60 15.03
N LEU A 141 19.12 11.93 16.29
CA LEU A 141 18.93 11.04 17.42
C LEU A 141 17.92 11.66 18.37
N TYR A 142 16.98 10.85 18.85
CA TYR A 142 15.97 11.22 19.82
C TYR A 142 15.94 10.24 20.99
N ASP A 143 15.67 10.77 22.17
CA ASP A 143 15.36 10.01 23.38
C ASP A 143 13.84 9.95 23.54
N ILE A 144 13.23 8.83 23.14
CA ILE A 144 11.76 8.70 23.04
C ILE A 144 11.06 8.75 24.40
N ASP A 145 11.79 8.47 25.49
CA ASP A 145 11.21 8.52 26.83
C ASP A 145 11.11 9.98 27.33
N ALA A 146 12.09 10.81 26.98
CA ALA A 146 12.12 12.23 27.32
C ALA A 146 11.41 13.12 26.29
N ASP A 147 11.44 12.70 25.03
CA ASP A 147 10.88 13.40 23.87
C ASP A 147 10.05 12.44 22.99
N PRO A 148 8.84 12.07 23.43
CA PRO A 148 7.93 11.21 22.67
C PRO A 148 7.57 11.75 21.29
N SER A 149 7.67 13.06 21.10
CA SER A 149 7.30 13.76 19.87
C SER A 149 8.45 13.90 18.90
N GLU A 150 9.68 13.46 19.23
CA GLU A 150 10.85 13.56 18.35
C GLU A 150 11.10 14.99 17.82
N GLU A 151 11.04 15.97 18.72
CA GLU A 151 11.23 17.40 18.43
C GLU A 151 12.67 17.87 18.66
N HIS A 152 13.42 17.20 19.55
CA HIS A 152 14.74 17.64 20.02
C HIS A 152 15.83 16.66 19.55
N ASN A 153 16.50 17.00 18.46
CA ASN A 153 17.64 16.22 17.98
C ASN A 153 18.86 16.40 18.90
N ILE A 154 19.29 15.32 19.54
CA ILE A 154 20.40 15.26 20.50
C ILE A 154 21.63 14.52 19.95
N ALA A 155 21.71 14.29 18.64
CA ALA A 155 22.81 13.55 18.01
C ALA A 155 24.20 14.15 18.28
N ALA A 156 24.29 15.48 18.40
CA ALA A 156 25.54 16.19 18.68
C ALA A 156 26.06 15.97 20.12
N GLU A 157 25.21 15.49 21.03
CA GLU A 157 25.56 15.28 22.44
C GLU A 157 25.85 13.80 22.75
N HIS A 158 25.47 12.89 21.85
CA HIS A 158 25.51 11.44 22.04
C HIS A 158 26.17 10.71 20.87
N HIS A 159 27.37 11.14 20.49
CA HIS A 159 28.11 10.59 19.34
C HIS A 159 28.36 9.08 19.43
N ASP A 160 28.57 8.55 20.64
CA ASP A 160 28.76 7.12 20.89
C ASP A 160 27.50 6.30 20.55
N VAL A 161 26.31 6.80 20.94
CA VAL A 161 25.02 6.19 20.62
C VAL A 161 24.75 6.26 19.12
N VAL A 162 24.99 7.41 18.50
CA VAL A 162 24.84 7.59 17.05
C VAL A 162 25.72 6.59 16.30
N HIS A 163 27.01 6.52 16.64
CA HIS A 163 27.95 5.62 15.98
C HIS A 163 27.53 4.16 16.11
N ARG A 164 27.20 3.71 17.34
CA ARG A 164 26.81 2.33 17.61
C ARG A 164 25.55 1.92 16.84
N LEU A 165 24.53 2.77 16.83
CA LEU A 165 23.27 2.49 16.14
C LEU A 165 23.42 2.59 14.61
N ALA A 166 24.18 3.56 14.10
CA ALA A 166 24.48 3.66 12.67
C ALA A 166 25.23 2.43 12.15
N THR A 167 26.25 1.95 12.88
CA THR A 167 26.96 0.71 12.54
C THR A 167 26.04 -0.51 12.58
N THR A 168 25.09 -0.55 13.52
CA THR A 168 24.09 -1.64 13.57
C THR A 168 23.16 -1.59 12.36
N TYR A 169 22.74 -0.39 11.96
CA TYR A 169 21.94 -0.18 10.77
C TYR A 169 22.67 -0.61 9.49
N GLU A 170 23.94 -0.25 9.32
CA GLU A 170 24.75 -0.62 8.16
C GLU A 170 24.86 -2.14 8.01
N LYS A 171 25.13 -2.85 9.11
CA LYS A 171 25.13 -4.33 9.12
C LYS A 171 23.78 -4.91 8.72
N TRP A 172 22.69 -4.34 9.21
CA TRP A 172 21.35 -4.75 8.80
C TRP A 172 21.15 -4.52 7.29
N TRP A 173 21.52 -3.34 6.78
CA TRP A 173 21.37 -3.00 5.36
C TRP A 173 22.15 -3.95 4.45
N GLU A 174 23.37 -4.31 4.83
CA GLU A 174 24.18 -5.33 4.14
C GLU A 174 23.50 -6.70 4.17
N SER A 175 22.95 -7.08 5.34
CA SER A 175 22.33 -8.40 5.53
C SER A 175 21.08 -8.61 4.69
N VAL A 176 20.33 -7.54 4.38
CA VAL A 176 19.10 -7.63 3.58
C VAL A 176 19.33 -7.55 2.07
N GLN A 177 20.53 -7.20 1.60
CA GLN A 177 20.83 -7.10 0.15
C GLN A 177 20.47 -8.38 -0.62
N PRO A 178 20.82 -9.60 -0.14
CA PRO A 178 20.48 -10.84 -0.85
C PRO A 178 18.96 -11.12 -0.93
N ASP A 179 18.15 -10.53 -0.04
CA ASP A 179 16.70 -10.69 -0.02
C ASP A 179 15.97 -9.64 -0.88
N LEU A 180 16.69 -8.72 -1.54
CA LEU A 180 16.13 -7.81 -2.56
C LEU A 180 15.86 -8.53 -3.89
N VAL A 181 15.17 -9.68 -3.82
CA VAL A 181 14.96 -10.63 -4.94
C VAL A 181 14.18 -10.05 -6.13
N ASN A 182 13.61 -8.85 -5.98
CA ASN A 182 12.87 -8.16 -7.04
C ASN A 182 13.73 -7.13 -7.81
N GLU A 183 14.98 -6.87 -7.40
CA GLU A 183 15.83 -5.88 -8.07
C GLU A 183 16.15 -6.25 -9.52
N ASP A 184 16.27 -7.55 -9.81
CA ASP A 184 16.63 -8.03 -11.15
C ASP A 184 15.46 -8.71 -11.88
N VAL A 185 14.28 -8.73 -11.27
CA VAL A 185 13.11 -9.41 -11.84
C VAL A 185 12.30 -8.43 -12.67
N ASP A 186 12.08 -8.79 -13.93
CA ASP A 186 11.05 -8.13 -14.72
C ASP A 186 9.69 -8.37 -14.08
N GLY A 187 9.08 -7.27 -13.62
CA GLY A 187 7.69 -7.29 -13.19
C GLY A 187 6.81 -7.89 -14.28
N PRO A 188 5.65 -8.45 -13.92
CA PRO A 188 4.75 -9.04 -14.90
C PRO A 188 4.43 -8.01 -15.99
N PRO A 189 4.29 -8.43 -17.27
CA PRO A 189 4.02 -7.53 -18.39
C PRO A 189 2.71 -6.75 -18.19
N GLU A 190 1.84 -7.25 -17.32
CA GLU A 190 0.65 -6.57 -16.87
C GLU A 190 0.54 -6.61 -15.33
N ASN A 191 -0.01 -5.54 -14.77
CA ASN A 191 -0.36 -5.47 -13.36
C ASN A 191 -1.34 -6.61 -12.98
N PRO A 192 -0.99 -7.52 -12.04
CA PRO A 192 -1.84 -8.64 -11.66
C PRO A 192 -3.22 -8.23 -11.14
N PHE A 193 -3.34 -7.07 -10.50
CA PHE A 193 -4.65 -6.54 -10.07
C PHE A 193 -5.54 -6.23 -11.26
N LYS A 194 -4.97 -5.73 -12.36
CA LYS A 194 -5.72 -5.49 -13.60
C LYS A 194 -6.17 -6.81 -14.22
N THR A 195 -5.31 -7.82 -14.26
CA THR A 195 -5.67 -9.16 -14.74
C THR A 195 -6.76 -9.80 -13.87
N ALA A 196 -6.63 -9.73 -12.54
CA ALA A 196 -7.62 -10.24 -11.60
C ALA A 196 -8.97 -9.52 -11.71
N TYR A 197 -8.95 -8.20 -11.87
CA TYR A 197 -10.14 -7.39 -12.10
C TYR A 197 -10.93 -7.89 -13.31
N TRP A 198 -10.28 -8.04 -14.47
CA TRP A 198 -10.96 -8.53 -15.66
C TRP A 198 -11.44 -9.97 -15.51
N LYS A 199 -10.66 -10.86 -14.87
CA LYS A 199 -11.09 -12.22 -14.57
C LYS A 199 -12.39 -12.26 -13.74
N GLN A 200 -12.57 -11.30 -12.82
CA GLN A 200 -13.79 -11.19 -12.03
C GLN A 200 -14.94 -10.50 -12.79
N PHE A 201 -14.64 -9.48 -13.60
CA PHE A 201 -15.65 -8.63 -14.22
C PHE A 201 -16.22 -9.20 -15.52
N GLY A 202 -15.45 -10.00 -16.27
CA GLY A 202 -15.88 -10.62 -17.52
C GLY A 202 -14.85 -10.50 -18.65
N PRO A 203 -15.26 -10.66 -19.91
CA PRO A 203 -14.31 -10.60 -21.02
C PRO A 203 -13.63 -9.23 -21.06
N ARG A 204 -12.30 -9.24 -21.15
CA ARG A 204 -11.50 -8.03 -21.25
C ARG A 204 -11.74 -7.32 -22.59
N PRO A 205 -11.77 -5.97 -22.63
CA PRO A 205 -11.80 -5.24 -23.90
C PRO A 205 -10.63 -5.63 -24.79
N THR A 206 -10.89 -5.77 -26.09
CA THR A 206 -9.85 -5.86 -27.13
C THR A 206 -9.04 -4.56 -27.19
N HIS A 207 -9.73 -3.42 -27.05
CA HIS A 207 -9.09 -2.12 -26.88
C HIS A 207 -9.71 -1.41 -25.66
N GLU A 208 -8.85 -0.99 -24.74
CA GLU A 208 -9.22 -0.39 -23.46
C GLU A 208 -8.82 1.09 -23.46
N ASP A 209 -9.66 1.94 -22.86
CA ASP A 209 -9.46 3.39 -22.69
C ASP A 209 -9.02 4.14 -23.95
N VAL A 210 -9.56 3.75 -25.10
CA VAL A 210 -9.32 4.42 -26.38
C VAL A 210 -9.91 5.83 -26.29
N SER A 211 -9.06 6.85 -26.47
CA SER A 211 -9.51 8.24 -26.53
C SER A 211 -10.25 8.50 -27.83
N TYR A 212 -11.45 9.07 -27.75
CA TYR A 212 -12.17 9.60 -28.91
C TYR A 212 -12.27 11.14 -28.88
N GLY A 213 -11.65 11.77 -27.88
CA GLY A 213 -11.54 13.22 -27.79
C GLY A 213 -10.47 13.66 -26.79
N LYS A 214 -10.47 14.96 -26.48
CA LYS A 214 -9.45 15.59 -25.62
C LYS A 214 -9.81 15.56 -24.14
N HIS A 215 -11.08 15.42 -23.80
CA HIS A 215 -11.52 15.39 -22.41
C HIS A 215 -11.16 14.03 -21.77
N PRO A 216 -10.71 13.98 -20.50
CA PRO A 216 -10.32 12.73 -19.84
C PRO A 216 -11.40 11.65 -19.82
N LYS A 217 -12.68 12.04 -19.79
CA LYS A 217 -13.84 11.12 -19.86
C LYS A 217 -14.21 10.67 -21.27
N GLN A 218 -13.67 11.26 -22.34
CA GLN A 218 -13.98 10.84 -23.71
C GLN A 218 -13.18 9.58 -24.07
N LYS A 219 -13.58 8.47 -23.44
CA LYS A 219 -12.92 7.17 -23.45
C LYS A 219 -13.91 6.09 -23.84
N LEU A 220 -13.46 5.13 -24.64
CA LEU A 220 -14.25 3.95 -25.00
C LEU A 220 -13.49 2.65 -24.76
N HIS A 221 -14.24 1.62 -24.40
CA HIS A 221 -13.82 0.23 -24.44
C HIS A 221 -14.44 -0.45 -25.66
N PHE A 222 -13.65 -1.25 -26.36
CA PHE A 222 -14.11 -2.02 -27.51
C PHE A 222 -13.79 -3.50 -27.31
N TRP A 223 -14.81 -4.34 -27.48
CA TRP A 223 -14.73 -5.78 -27.51
C TRP A 223 -15.07 -6.26 -28.92
N LYS A 224 -14.09 -6.83 -29.60
CA LYS A 224 -14.28 -7.45 -30.90
C LYS A 224 -14.94 -8.81 -30.69
N ALA A 225 -16.05 -9.07 -31.39
CA ALA A 225 -16.63 -10.40 -31.43
C ALA A 225 -15.62 -11.40 -32.02
N PRO A 226 -15.46 -12.60 -31.45
CA PRO A 226 -14.49 -13.59 -31.93
C PRO A 226 -14.67 -13.97 -33.41
N SER A 227 -15.91 -13.91 -33.93
CA SER A 227 -16.25 -14.20 -35.32
C SER A 227 -15.93 -13.08 -36.31
N ALA A 228 -15.60 -11.87 -35.84
CA ALA A 228 -15.39 -10.71 -36.69
C ALA A 228 -14.05 -10.77 -37.45
N THR A 229 -14.09 -10.68 -38.78
CA THR A 229 -12.90 -10.55 -39.63
C THR A 229 -12.98 -9.29 -40.50
N ALA A 230 -11.95 -9.01 -41.29
CA ALA A 230 -11.98 -7.87 -42.21
C ALA A 230 -12.99 -8.10 -43.36
N GLU A 231 -13.14 -9.36 -43.80
CA GLU A 231 -14.02 -9.79 -44.88
C GLU A 231 -15.46 -10.01 -44.40
N ASN A 232 -15.65 -10.28 -43.11
CA ASN A 232 -16.96 -10.49 -42.48
C ASN A 232 -17.04 -9.69 -41.16
N PRO A 233 -17.37 -8.40 -41.23
CA PRO A 233 -17.46 -7.56 -40.05
C PRO A 233 -18.66 -7.96 -39.18
N ALA A 234 -18.48 -7.94 -37.86
CA ALA A 234 -19.57 -8.15 -36.92
C ALA A 234 -20.46 -6.89 -36.79
N PRO A 235 -21.76 -7.05 -36.50
CA PRO A 235 -22.57 -5.94 -36.00
C PRO A 235 -21.97 -5.36 -34.72
N LEU A 236 -22.21 -4.06 -34.48
CA LEU A 236 -21.72 -3.33 -33.31
C LEU A 236 -22.89 -2.94 -32.40
N LEU A 237 -22.83 -3.38 -31.15
CA LEU A 237 -23.60 -2.79 -30.05
C LEU A 237 -22.81 -1.59 -29.51
N PHE A 238 -23.29 -0.39 -29.80
CA PHE A 238 -22.76 0.83 -29.21
C PHE A 238 -23.52 1.16 -27.92
N PHE A 239 -22.89 0.92 -26.78
CA PHE A 239 -23.50 0.99 -25.46
C PHE A 239 -23.17 2.30 -24.74
N ILE A 240 -24.22 3.06 -24.45
CA ILE A 240 -24.18 4.25 -23.61
C ILE A 240 -24.82 3.88 -22.28
N HIS A 241 -24.08 4.02 -21.18
CA HIS A 241 -24.57 3.61 -19.87
C HIS A 241 -25.71 4.49 -19.36
N GLY A 242 -26.52 3.95 -18.44
CA GLY A 242 -27.56 4.70 -17.72
C GLY A 242 -26.98 5.66 -16.66
N GLY A 243 -27.83 6.24 -15.83
CA GLY A 243 -27.43 7.19 -14.77
C GLY A 243 -27.74 8.65 -15.08
N GLY A 244 -28.64 8.91 -16.04
CA GLY A 244 -29.21 10.24 -16.27
C GLY A 244 -28.20 11.32 -16.67
N TRP A 245 -27.07 10.93 -17.27
CA TRP A 245 -25.95 11.82 -17.62
C TRP A 245 -25.19 12.42 -16.43
N SER A 246 -25.38 11.91 -15.22
CA SER A 246 -24.74 12.42 -14.00
C SER A 246 -24.01 11.34 -13.18
N ALA A 247 -24.12 10.07 -13.57
CA ALA A 247 -23.50 8.95 -12.88
C ALA A 247 -23.23 7.78 -13.83
N GLY A 248 -22.47 6.80 -13.34
CA GLY A 248 -22.10 5.57 -14.07
C GLY A 248 -20.72 5.65 -14.73
N ASN A 249 -20.40 4.64 -15.51
CA ASN A 249 -19.20 4.54 -16.34
C ASN A 249 -19.44 3.53 -17.48
N ARG A 250 -18.48 3.40 -18.39
CA ARG A 250 -18.50 2.47 -19.55
C ARG A 250 -18.67 0.96 -19.24
N LEU A 251 -18.76 0.59 -17.96
CA LEU A 251 -19.06 -0.79 -17.53
C LEU A 251 -20.41 -0.91 -16.81
N SER A 252 -21.02 0.21 -16.44
CA SER A 252 -22.25 0.27 -15.67
C SER A 252 -23.43 -0.27 -16.49
N GLY A 253 -24.01 -1.39 -16.04
CA GLY A 253 -25.13 -2.05 -16.70
C GLY A 253 -24.76 -2.88 -17.94
N LEU A 254 -23.49 -2.90 -18.34
CA LEU A 254 -23.02 -3.65 -19.50
C LEU A 254 -22.72 -5.12 -19.18
N SER A 255 -22.23 -5.40 -17.97
CA SER A 255 -21.68 -6.71 -17.59
C SER A 255 -22.62 -7.89 -17.83
N GLN A 256 -23.94 -7.70 -17.65
CA GLN A 256 -24.94 -8.75 -17.85
C GLN A 256 -25.15 -9.12 -19.32
N ASN A 257 -24.90 -8.20 -20.26
CA ASN A 257 -25.19 -8.38 -21.69
C ASN A 257 -23.93 -8.49 -22.54
N LEU A 258 -22.75 -8.21 -21.98
CA LEU A 258 -21.49 -8.21 -22.71
C LEU A 258 -21.13 -9.59 -23.27
N GLN A 259 -21.08 -10.61 -22.40
CA GLN A 259 -20.72 -11.97 -22.80
C GLN A 259 -21.74 -12.56 -23.79
N PRO A 260 -23.08 -12.47 -23.55
CA PRO A 260 -24.07 -12.91 -24.53
C PRO A 260 -23.96 -12.21 -25.90
N ALA A 261 -23.67 -10.90 -25.92
CA ALA A 261 -23.49 -10.18 -27.18
C ALA A 261 -22.28 -10.72 -27.98
N LEU A 262 -21.14 -10.92 -27.31
CA LEU A 262 -19.93 -11.44 -27.96
C LEU A 262 -20.13 -12.88 -28.47
N GLU A 263 -20.82 -13.73 -27.72
CA GLU A 263 -21.17 -15.10 -28.12
C GLU A 263 -22.17 -15.13 -29.29
N ALA A 264 -23.06 -14.14 -29.38
CA ALA A 264 -23.95 -13.94 -30.53
C ALA A 264 -23.25 -13.34 -31.77
N GLY A 265 -21.94 -13.11 -31.71
CA GLY A 265 -21.16 -12.54 -32.80
C GLY A 265 -21.32 -11.03 -32.96
N ILE A 266 -21.75 -10.32 -31.90
CA ILE A 266 -21.92 -8.86 -31.88
C ILE A 266 -20.72 -8.25 -31.15
N SER A 267 -19.97 -7.37 -31.84
CA SER A 267 -18.92 -6.57 -31.18
C SER A 267 -19.56 -5.51 -30.31
N VAL A 268 -18.88 -5.08 -29.26
CA VAL A 268 -19.41 -4.08 -28.32
C VAL A 268 -18.45 -2.91 -28.23
N ALA A 269 -18.96 -1.68 -28.34
CA ALA A 269 -18.24 -0.49 -27.93
C ALA A 269 -19.01 0.15 -26.77
N SER A 270 -18.35 0.46 -25.67
CA SER A 270 -18.97 1.23 -24.58
C SER A 270 -18.17 2.45 -24.22
N ILE A 271 -18.87 3.56 -24.05
CA ILE A 271 -18.28 4.87 -23.88
C ILE A 271 -18.46 5.38 -22.46
N GLU A 272 -17.51 6.19 -22.03
CA GLU A 272 -17.67 7.17 -20.97
C GLU A 272 -17.77 8.55 -21.63
N TYR A 273 -18.45 9.51 -21.02
CA TYR A 273 -18.71 10.83 -21.57
C TYR A 273 -18.70 11.87 -20.45
N ARG A 274 -18.62 13.17 -20.79
CA ARG A 274 -18.80 14.24 -19.80
C ARG A 274 -20.19 14.21 -19.19
N PHE A 275 -20.26 14.30 -17.87
CA PHE A 275 -21.51 14.52 -17.15
C PHE A 275 -21.98 15.95 -17.28
N VAL A 276 -23.23 16.17 -16.92
CA VAL A 276 -23.91 17.47 -16.99
C VAL A 276 -23.22 18.53 -16.12
N ASP A 277 -22.68 18.14 -14.96
CA ASP A 277 -21.92 19.01 -14.04
C ASP A 277 -20.51 19.34 -14.55
N GLU A 278 -19.98 18.57 -15.49
CA GLU A 278 -18.70 18.81 -16.17
C GLU A 278 -18.87 19.62 -17.47
N ALA A 279 -20.09 20.04 -17.79
CA ALA A 279 -20.45 20.76 -19.02
C ALA A 279 -20.29 22.29 -18.89
N GLU A 280 -19.31 22.77 -18.13
CA GLU A 280 -19.10 24.21 -17.90
C GLU A 280 -19.07 25.00 -19.23
N GLY A 281 -19.90 26.04 -19.33
CA GLY A 281 -20.03 26.88 -20.53
C GLY A 281 -20.85 26.28 -21.68
N ILE A 282 -21.53 25.14 -21.49
CA ILE A 282 -22.39 24.53 -22.51
C ILE A 282 -23.85 24.61 -22.09
N GLU A 283 -24.68 25.28 -22.91
CA GLU A 283 -26.13 25.36 -22.72
C GLU A 283 -26.90 24.76 -23.93
N PRO A 284 -27.87 23.85 -23.72
CA PRO A 284 -28.17 23.20 -22.44
C PRO A 284 -27.05 22.24 -22.01
N PRO A 285 -26.83 21.97 -20.71
CA PRO A 285 -25.68 21.19 -20.26
C PRO A 285 -25.72 19.72 -20.70
N VAL A 286 -26.90 19.16 -20.96
CA VAL A 286 -27.08 17.83 -21.59
C VAL A 286 -26.49 17.74 -23.00
N LYS A 287 -26.27 18.88 -23.66
CA LYS A 287 -25.61 18.92 -24.97
C LYS A 287 -24.21 18.32 -24.90
N ALA A 288 -23.49 18.49 -23.80
CA ALA A 288 -22.14 17.94 -23.66
C ALA A 288 -22.10 16.40 -23.77
N PRO A 289 -22.80 15.62 -22.91
CA PRO A 289 -22.83 14.16 -23.04
C PRO A 289 -23.37 13.69 -24.40
N LEU A 290 -24.39 14.34 -24.95
CA LEU A 290 -24.92 13.99 -26.27
C LEU A 290 -23.88 14.20 -27.39
N THR A 291 -23.14 15.31 -27.35
CA THR A 291 -22.06 15.56 -28.32
C THR A 291 -20.88 14.60 -28.15
N ASP A 292 -20.60 14.17 -26.92
CA ASP A 292 -19.55 13.19 -26.65
C ASP A 292 -19.95 11.81 -27.18
N ALA A 293 -21.21 11.40 -26.97
CA ALA A 293 -21.73 10.15 -27.53
C ALA A 293 -21.74 10.16 -29.06
N ALA A 294 -22.17 11.27 -29.67
CA ALA A 294 -22.15 11.44 -31.12
C ALA A 294 -20.73 11.47 -31.71
N ARG A 295 -19.73 11.94 -30.95
CA ARG A 295 -18.32 11.94 -31.36
C ARG A 295 -17.69 10.55 -31.31
N ALA A 296 -18.12 9.73 -30.38
CA ALA A 296 -17.57 8.39 -30.19
C ALA A 296 -18.12 7.37 -31.21
N LEU A 297 -19.30 7.63 -31.77
CA LEU A 297 -19.88 6.90 -32.89
C LEU A 297 -19.16 7.23 -34.20
#